data_AF-A0A8T5K270-F1
#
_entry.id   AF-A0A8T5K270-F1
#
_cell.length_a   1.000
_cell.length_b   1.000
_cell.length_c   1.000
_cell.angle_alpha   90.00
_cell.angle_beta   90.00
_cell.angle_gamma   90.00
#
_symmetry.space_group_name_H-M   'P 1'
#
loop_
_entity.id
_entity.type
_entity.pdbx_description
1 polymer ?
#
loop_
_entity_poly.entity_id
_entity_poly.type
_entity_poly.pdbx_seq_one_letter_code
_entity_poly.pdbx_strand_id
1 'polypeptide(L)'
;MNKNGSVALAAIAIILALVILGVFLINIAQRECNSNRDCADNAYCNSEHECHLYPEKIIVQENSFVPAALIFGIAIIVAAYIFRGTKFNKK
;
A
#
# COMPACT_ATOMS: atom_id res chain seq x y z
N MET A 1 -41.21 23.69 -1.09
CA MET A 1 -39.76 23.74 -1.41
C MET A 1 -39.27 25.17 -1.25
N ASN A 2 -38.40 25.42 -0.27
CA ASN A 2 -37.86 26.75 0.01
C ASN A 2 -36.87 27.14 -1.11
N LYS A 3 -37.29 28.05 -2.00
CA LYS A 3 -36.54 28.43 -3.22
C LYS A 3 -35.15 29.01 -2.93
N ASN A 4 -34.92 29.49 -1.71
CA ASN A 4 -33.64 30.10 -1.31
C ASN A 4 -32.63 29.06 -0.83
N GLY A 5 -33.09 27.92 -0.30
CA GLY A 5 -32.22 26.82 0.12
C GLY A 5 -31.64 26.04 -1.06
N SER A 6 -32.39 25.90 -2.16
CA SER A 6 -31.93 25.13 -3.32
C SER A 6 -30.86 25.87 -4.14
N VAL A 7 -30.88 27.21 -4.18
CA VAL A 7 -29.87 28.00 -4.90
C VAL A 7 -28.53 27.96 -4.17
N ALA A 8 -28.54 28.08 -2.84
CA ALA A 8 -27.33 27.96 -2.03
C ALA A 8 -26.68 26.57 -2.14
N LEU A 9 -27.51 25.51 -2.09
CA LEU A 9 -27.04 24.13 -2.29
C LEU A 9 -26.46 23.90 -3.69
N ALA A 10 -27.10 24.43 -4.73
CA ALA A 10 -26.59 24.33 -6.10
C ALA A 10 -25.25 25.05 -6.26
N ALA A 11 -25.10 26.25 -5.69
CA ALA A 11 -23.85 27.01 -5.74
C ALA A 11 -22.69 26.25 -5.05
N ILE A 12 -22.93 25.68 -3.87
CA ILE A 12 -21.93 24.89 -3.14
C ILE A 12 -21.54 23.64 -3.94
N ALA A 13 -22.50 22.94 -4.53
CA ALA A 13 -22.24 21.75 -5.35
C ALA A 13 -21.38 22.08 -6.58
N ILE A 14 -21.65 23.22 -7.25
CA ILE A 14 -20.86 23.67 -8.41
C ILE A 14 -19.43 24.01 -7.99
N ILE A 15 -19.25 24.73 -6.88
CA ILE A 15 -17.91 25.06 -6.36
C ILE A 15 -17.13 23.79 -6.04
N LEU A 16 -17.74 22.82 -5.35
CA LEU A 16 -17.09 21.54 -5.06
C LEU A 16 -16.72 20.77 -6.34
N ALA A 17 -17.62 20.74 -7.32
CA ALA A 17 -17.34 20.08 -8.60
C ALA A 17 -16.15 20.74 -9.31
N LEU A 18 -16.05 22.07 -9.31
CA LEU A 18 -14.92 22.79 -9.89
C LEU A 18 -13.61 22.52 -9.14
N VAL A 19 -13.64 22.45 -7.81
CA VAL A 19 -12.45 22.13 -7.00
C VAL A 19 -11.96 20.71 -7.30
N ILE A 20 -12.86 19.72 -7.33
CA ILE A 20 -12.52 18.33 -7.65
C ILE A 20 -11.91 18.24 -9.05
N LEU A 21 -12.53 18.91 -10.02
CA LEU A 21 -12.05 18.91 -11.41
C LEU A 21 -10.69 19.61 -11.53
N GLY A 22 -10.47 20.72 -10.82
CA GLY A 22 -9.18 21.41 -10.77
C GLY A 22 -8.06 20.53 -10.20
N VAL A 23 -8.31 19.86 -9.07
CA VAL A 23 -7.35 18.94 -8.46
C VAL A 23 -7.06 17.74 -9.38
N PHE A 24 -8.08 17.19 -10.03
CA PHE A 24 -7.91 16.09 -10.97
C PHE A 24 -7.05 16.47 -12.17
N LEU A 25 -7.27 17.67 -12.75
CA LEU A 25 -6.46 18.16 -13.87
C LEU A 25 -5.00 18.42 -13.47
N ILE A 26 -4.74 18.98 -12.28
CA ILE A 26 -3.38 19.17 -11.78
C ILE A 26 -2.68 17.81 -11.64
N ASN A 27 -3.34 16.82 -11.05
CA ASN A 27 -2.77 15.47 -10.89
C ASN A 27 -2.49 14.78 -12.23
N ILE A 28 -3.22 15.09 -13.29
CA ILE A 28 -2.92 14.58 -14.64
C ILE A 28 -1.75 15.35 -15.27
N ALA A 29 -1.73 16.67 -15.13
CA ALA A 29 -0.70 17.52 -15.70
C ALA A 29 0.69 17.30 -15.08
N GLN A 30 0.75 16.85 -13.83
CA GLN A 30 2.00 16.52 -13.14
C GLN A 30 2.50 15.10 -13.42
N ARG A 31 1.78 14.30 -14.22
CA ARG A 31 2.25 12.96 -14.62
C ARG A 31 3.39 13.08 -15.62
N GLU A 32 4.52 12.47 -15.31
CA GLU A 32 5.65 12.35 -16.23
C GLU A 32 5.48 11.16 -17.18
N CYS A 33 4.85 10.07 -16.71
CA CYS A 33 4.66 8.84 -17.47
C CYS A 33 3.28 8.20 -17.25
N ASN A 34 2.79 7.46 -18.23
CA ASN A 34 1.60 6.61 -18.12
C ASN A 34 1.94 5.12 -18.30
N SER A 35 3.06 4.85 -18.97
CA SER A 35 3.61 3.53 -19.21
C SER A 35 5.13 3.57 -19.12
N ASN A 36 5.75 2.42 -18.87
CA ASN A 36 7.22 2.28 -18.88
C ASN A 36 7.84 2.70 -20.22
N ARG A 37 7.05 2.71 -21.31
CA ARG A 37 7.49 3.15 -22.64
C ARG A 37 7.65 4.67 -22.76
N ASP A 38 7.09 5.44 -21.84
CA ASP A 38 7.18 6.89 -21.82
C ASP A 38 8.49 7.36 -21.15
N CYS A 39 9.17 6.47 -20.41
CA CYS A 39 10.44 6.73 -19.75
C CYS A 39 11.64 6.31 -20.62
N ALA A 40 12.84 6.79 -20.27
CA ALA A 40 14.08 6.34 -20.89
C ALA A 40 14.33 4.83 -20.67
N ASP A 41 15.16 4.21 -21.51
CA ASP A 41 15.41 2.75 -21.49
C ASP A 41 15.93 2.23 -20.13
N ASN A 42 16.57 3.08 -19.33
CA ASN A 42 17.08 2.76 -18.00
C ASN A 42 16.14 3.17 -16.86
N ALA A 43 14.88 3.48 -17.14
CA ALA A 43 13.88 3.89 -16.17
C ALA A 43 12.56 3.11 -16.30
N TYR A 44 11.74 3.16 -15.25
CA TYR A 44 10.39 2.60 -15.20
C TYR A 44 9.41 3.62 -14.64
N CYS A 45 8.14 3.49 -15.02
CA CYS A 45 7.07 4.33 -14.52
C CYS A 45 6.54 3.76 -13.20
N ASN A 46 6.56 4.56 -12.13
CA ASN A 46 6.02 4.14 -10.85
C ASN A 46 4.48 4.38 -10.76
N SER A 47 3.86 3.99 -9.65
CA SER A 47 2.42 4.23 -9.42
C SER A 47 2.06 5.70 -9.18
N GLU A 48 3.04 6.55 -8.91
CA GLU A 48 2.89 8.00 -8.76
C GLU A 48 3.00 8.72 -10.11
N HIS A 49 3.23 8.00 -11.22
CA HIS A 49 3.40 8.51 -12.58
C HIS A 49 4.70 9.30 -12.79
N GLU A 50 5.74 8.95 -12.03
CA GLU A 50 7.10 9.48 -12.14
C GLU A 50 8.05 8.42 -12.73
N CYS A 51 9.05 8.85 -13.51
CA CYS A 51 10.05 7.96 -14.07
C CYS A 51 11.21 7.75 -13.09
N HIS A 52 11.38 6.52 -12.60
CA HIS A 52 12.49 6.14 -11.72
C HIS A 52 13.53 5.30 -12.45
N LEU A 53 14.80 5.55 -12.18
CA LEU A 53 15.90 4.73 -12.71
C LEU A 53 15.85 3.32 -12.12
N TYR A 54 16.13 2.31 -12.94
CA TYR A 54 16.37 0.96 -12.44
C TYR A 54 17.59 0.98 -11.50
N PRO A 55 17.53 0.29 -10.34
CA PRO A 55 18.65 0.22 -9.43
C PRO A 55 19.84 -0.51 -10.10
N GLU A 56 21.03 0.08 -10.05
CA GLU A 56 22.26 -0.51 -10.61
C GLU A 56 22.67 -1.83 -9.93
N LYS A 57 22.16 -2.06 -8.70
CA LYS A 57 22.43 -3.26 -7.92
C LYS A 57 21.11 -3.77 -7.36
N ILE A 58 20.78 -5.02 -7.69
CA ILE A 58 19.75 -5.76 -6.95
C ILE A 58 20.34 -6.00 -5.56
N ILE A 59 19.99 -5.16 -4.59
CA ILE A 59 20.25 -5.45 -3.19
C ILE A 59 19.30 -6.61 -2.87
N VAL A 60 19.79 -7.84 -3.02
CA VAL A 60 19.08 -9.01 -2.53
C VAL A 60 19.08 -8.85 -1.02
N GLN A 61 17.99 -8.34 -0.47
CA GLN A 61 17.80 -8.32 0.96
C GLN A 61 17.71 -9.79 1.39
N GLU A 62 18.82 -10.31 1.91
CA GLU A 62 18.87 -11.66 2.46
C GLU A 62 17.93 -11.71 3.67
N ASN A 63 16.68 -12.05 3.42
CA ASN A 63 15.72 -12.30 4.47
C ASN A 63 16.15 -13.56 5.21
N SER A 64 16.85 -13.36 6.33
CA SER A 64 17.22 -14.43 7.23
C SER A 64 15.94 -15.00 7.85
N PHE A 65 15.54 -16.20 7.44
CA PHE A 65 14.41 -16.94 8.03
C PHE A 65 14.77 -17.61 9.37
N VAL A 66 16.03 -17.52 9.79
CA VAL A 66 16.56 -18.05 11.06
C VAL A 66 15.73 -17.61 12.28
N PRO A 67 15.42 -16.32 12.51
CA PRO A 67 14.59 -15.88 13.63
C PRO A 67 13.17 -16.48 13.58
N ALA A 68 12.56 -16.58 12.40
CA ALA A 68 11.23 -17.19 12.25
C ALA A 68 11.26 -18.69 12.59
N ALA A 69 12.24 -19.43 12.08
CA ALA A 69 12.43 -20.85 12.37
C ALA A 69 12.68 -21.11 13.87
N LEU A 70 13.41 -20.22 14.54
CA LEU A 70 13.68 -20.33 15.98
C LEU A 70 12.41 -20.17 16.82
N ILE A 71 11.55 -19.22 16.48
CA ILE A 71 10.25 -19.03 17.16
C ILE A 71 9.38 -20.27 17.02
N PHE A 72 9.25 -20.80 15.79
CA PHE A 72 8.46 -22.01 15.53
C PHE A 72 9.04 -23.23 16.26
N GLY A 73 10.36 -23.38 16.29
CA GLY A 73 11.03 -24.46 17.02
C GLY A 73 10.70 -24.44 18.51
N ILE A 74 10.79 -23.26 19.15
CA ILE A 74 10.47 -23.12 20.58
C ILE A 74 8.99 -23.42 20.82
N ALA A 75 8.08 -22.93 19.97
CA ALA A 75 6.65 -23.16 20.11
C ALA A 75 6.29 -24.66 20.09
N ILE A 76 6.91 -25.44 19.21
CA ILE A 76 6.70 -26.90 19.13
C ILE A 76 7.19 -27.59 20.40
N ILE A 77 8.35 -27.21 20.93
CA ILE A 77 8.90 -27.80 22.17
C ILE A 77 7.98 -27.50 23.36
N VAL A 78 7.51 -26.26 23.50
CA VAL A 78 6.59 -25.86 24.57
C VAL A 78 5.27 -26.62 24.46
N ALA A 79 4.70 -26.70 23.26
CA ALA A 79 3.48 -27.46 23.01
C ALA A 79 3.66 -28.94 23.40
N ALA A 80 4.76 -29.58 22.98
CA ALA A 80 5.06 -30.96 23.31
C ALA A 80 5.19 -31.18 24.83
N TYR A 81 5.78 -30.23 25.56
CA TYR A 81 5.90 -30.29 27.01
C TYR A 81 4.54 -30.20 27.71
N ILE A 82 3.67 -29.26 27.29
CA ILE A 82 2.31 -29.11 27.82
C ILE A 82 1.48 -30.39 27.56
N PHE A 83 1.50 -30.91 26.33
CA PHE A 83 0.79 -32.14 25.99
C PHE A 83 1.32 -33.38 26.72
N ARG A 84 2.61 -33.40 27.07
CA ARG A 84 3.18 -34.47 27.90
C ARG A 84 2.70 -34.37 29.34
N GLY A 85 2.60 -33.17 29.90
CA GLY A 85 2.12 -32.91 31.27
C GLY A 85 0.63 -33.22 31.48
N THR A 86 -0.22 -32.95 30.49
CA THR A 86 -1.67 -33.25 30.58
C THR A 86 -1.99 -34.74 30.60
N LYS A 87 -1.10 -35.60 30.08
CA LYS A 87 -1.24 -37.07 30.17
C LYS A 87 -1.00 -37.63 31.58
N PHE A 88 -0.27 -36.91 32.45
CA PHE A 88 0.01 -37.35 33.83
C PHE A 88 -1.00 -36.84 34.86
N ASN A 89 -1.80 -35.81 34.54
CA ASN A 89 -2.77 -35.20 35.45
C ASN A 89 -4.22 -35.69 35.22
N LYS A 90 -4.37 -36.88 34.62
CA LYS A 90 -5.61 -37.68 34.65
C LYS A 90 -5.39 -38.87 35.58
N LYS A 91 -5.40 -38.62 36.89
CA LYS A 91 -5.62 -39.65 37.91
C LYS A 91 -6.45 -39.06 39.03
#